data_AF-A0A9D4QU58-F1
#
_entry.id   AF-A0A9D4QU58-F1
#
_cell.length_a   1.000
_cell.length_b   1.000
_cell.length_c   1.000
_cell.angle_alpha   90.00
_cell.angle_beta   90.00
_cell.angle_gamma   90.00
#
_symmetry.space_group_name_H-M   'P 1'
#
loop_
_entity.id
_entity.type
_entity.pdbx_description
1 polymer ?
#
loop_
_entity_poly.entity_id
_entity_poly.type
_entity_poly.pdbx_seq_one_letter_code
_entity_poly.pdbx_strand_id
1 'polypeptide(L)'
;MKPVSAFIIVDVQNDFITGSMSLLKCPAGQDGEEVIPVINNLLDTVPFDLIVYTKDWHPEDHISFVENVTQRPLTRNCKVCLFLDSLFLCSPLKKQSNTSDTVCLFHLKKL
;
A
#
# COMPACT_ATOMS: atom_id res chain seq x y z
N MET A 1 -19.48 -27.27 -17.06
CA MET A 1 -18.24 -27.04 -16.27
C MET A 1 -18.39 -25.72 -15.55
N LYS A 2 -18.04 -25.63 -14.26
CA LYS A 2 -17.98 -24.36 -13.51
C LYS A 2 -16.63 -23.69 -13.83
N PRO A 3 -16.58 -22.41 -14.23
CA PRO A 3 -15.31 -21.68 -14.35
C PRO A 3 -14.59 -21.61 -13.00
N VAL A 4 -13.25 -21.71 -13.02
CA VAL A 4 -12.42 -21.49 -11.84
C VAL A 4 -12.35 -20.00 -11.55
N SER A 5 -12.60 -19.63 -10.31
CA SER A 5 -12.67 -18.25 -9.82
C SER A 5 -11.57 -17.97 -8.81
N ALA A 6 -11.01 -16.75 -8.86
CA ALA A 6 -10.00 -16.29 -7.92
C ALA A 6 -10.34 -14.88 -7.42
N PHE A 7 -10.12 -14.64 -6.12
CA PHE A 7 -10.25 -13.32 -5.49
C PHE A 7 -8.88 -12.81 -5.06
N ILE A 8 -8.43 -11.70 -5.65
CA ILE A 8 -7.12 -11.09 -5.37
C ILE A 8 -7.35 -9.79 -4.60
N ILE A 9 -6.80 -9.73 -3.40
CA ILE A 9 -6.90 -8.60 -2.49
C ILE A 9 -5.56 -7.87 -2.52
N VAL A 10 -5.56 -6.69 -3.12
CA VAL A 10 -4.35 -5.96 -3.48
C VAL A 10 -4.04 -4.88 -2.46
N ASP A 11 -2.88 -5.00 -1.82
CA ASP A 11 -2.22 -3.98 -1.00
C ASP A 11 -3.12 -3.33 0.08
N VAL A 12 -4.02 -4.13 0.68
CA VAL A 12 -4.85 -3.72 1.82
C VAL A 12 -4.00 -3.82 3.10
N GLN A 13 -3.08 -2.88 3.25
CA GLN A 13 -2.09 -2.83 4.33
C GLN A 13 -2.31 -1.61 5.22
N ASN A 14 -1.93 -1.71 6.49
CA ASN A 14 -2.06 -0.61 7.47
C ASN A 14 -1.48 0.70 6.97
N ASP A 15 -0.35 0.67 6.24
CA ASP A 15 0.32 1.89 5.79
C ASP A 15 -0.56 2.70 4.82
N PHE A 16 -1.36 2.03 3.99
CA PHE A 16 -2.31 2.66 3.07
C PHE A 16 -3.65 3.04 3.71
N ILE A 17 -3.97 2.47 4.87
CA ILE A 17 -5.24 2.74 5.58
C ILE A 17 -5.03 3.83 6.63
N THR A 18 -4.24 3.55 7.67
CA THR A 18 -4.05 4.44 8.82
C THR A 18 -2.63 5.01 8.96
N GLY A 19 -1.67 4.49 8.19
CA GLY A 19 -0.25 4.81 8.34
C GLY A 19 0.22 6.08 7.64
N SER A 20 1.48 6.03 7.19
CA SER A 20 2.18 7.15 6.56
C SER A 20 1.66 7.42 5.15
N MET A 21 1.27 6.37 4.44
CA MET A 21 0.71 6.39 3.09
C MET A 21 -0.83 6.34 3.07
N SER A 22 -1.48 6.69 4.20
CA SER A 22 -2.93 6.66 4.33
C SER A 22 -3.61 7.39 3.18
N LEU A 23 -4.56 6.73 2.51
CA LEU A 23 -5.30 7.30 1.37
C LEU A 23 -6.06 8.58 1.74
N LEU A 24 -6.40 8.76 3.01
CA LEU A 24 -7.01 9.99 3.54
C LEU A 24 -6.09 11.20 3.41
N LYS A 25 -4.77 11.00 3.47
CA LYS A 25 -3.74 12.05 3.36
C LYS A 25 -3.30 12.30 1.91
N CYS A 26 -3.71 11.44 0.98
CA CYS A 26 -3.44 11.58 -0.44
C CYS A 26 -4.46 12.54 -1.10
N PRO A 27 -4.18 13.07 -2.31
CA PRO A 27 -5.11 13.96 -3.02
C PRO A 27 -6.51 13.39 -3.26
N ALA A 28 -6.65 12.06 -3.24
CA ALA A 28 -7.93 11.38 -3.35
C ALA A 28 -8.81 11.57 -2.11
N GLY A 29 -8.23 11.75 -0.92
CA GLY A 29 -8.96 11.97 0.33
C GLY A 29 -9.93 10.85 0.72
N GLN A 30 -9.67 9.62 0.28
CA GLN A 30 -10.56 8.48 0.49
C GLN A 30 -10.17 7.70 1.75
N ASP A 31 -11.16 7.17 2.44
CA ASP A 31 -10.93 6.29 3.58
C ASP A 31 -10.66 4.86 3.10
N GLY A 32 -9.42 4.40 3.28
CA GLY A 32 -9.02 3.03 2.94
C GLY A 32 -9.70 1.96 3.80
N GLU A 33 -10.25 2.33 4.97
CA GLU A 33 -10.89 1.38 5.88
C GLU A 33 -12.24 0.86 5.33
N GLU A 34 -12.90 1.66 4.49
CA GLU A 34 -14.22 1.33 3.90
C GLU A 34 -14.20 0.05 3.05
N VAL A 35 -13.03 -0.35 2.52
CA VAL A 35 -12.90 -1.56 1.71
C VAL A 35 -12.93 -2.84 2.54
N ILE A 36 -12.55 -2.78 3.82
CA ILE A 36 -12.43 -3.94 4.72
C ILE A 36 -13.77 -4.70 4.86
N PRO A 37 -14.90 -4.05 5.24
CA PRO A 37 -16.17 -4.77 5.37
C PRO A 37 -16.64 -5.37 4.04
N VAL A 38 -16.35 -4.74 2.90
CA VAL A 38 -16.69 -5.26 1.57
C VAL A 38 -15.91 -6.53 1.27
N ILE A 39 -14.60 -6.53 1.52
CA ILE A 39 -13.74 -7.72 1.35
C ILE A 39 -14.23 -8.87 2.23
N ASN A 40 -14.48 -8.61 3.53
CA ASN A 40 -14.98 -9.62 4.46
C ASN A 40 -16.31 -10.22 3.98
N ASN A 41 -17.24 -9.38 3.56
CA ASN A 41 -18.52 -9.85 3.02
C ASN A 41 -18.32 -10.73 1.77
N LEU A 42 -17.41 -10.37 0.87
CA LEU A 42 -17.11 -11.19 -0.31
C LEU A 42 -16.45 -12.53 0.06
N LEU A 43 -15.56 -12.54 1.05
CA LEU A 43 -14.94 -13.76 1.57
C LEU A 43 -15.98 -14.72 2.18
N ASP A 44 -17.02 -14.19 2.81
CA ASP A 44 -18.06 -14.98 3.48
C ASP A 44 -19.19 -15.42 2.54
N THR A 45 -19.53 -14.59 1.55
CA THR A 45 -20.72 -14.81 0.70
C THR A 45 -20.42 -15.48 -0.64
N VAL A 46 -19.17 -15.43 -1.12
CA VAL A 46 -18.80 -15.92 -2.44
C VAL A 46 -17.80 -17.08 -2.33
N PRO A 47 -18.12 -18.28 -2.85
CA PRO A 47 -17.23 -19.43 -2.80
C PRO A 47 -16.19 -19.39 -3.92
N PHE A 48 -15.20 -18.50 -3.78
CA PHE A 48 -14.04 -18.44 -4.67
C PHE A 48 -13.20 -19.71 -4.57
N ASP A 49 -12.64 -20.17 -5.69
CA ASP A 49 -11.80 -21.38 -5.72
C ASP A 49 -10.35 -21.08 -5.27
N LEU A 50 -9.92 -19.81 -5.33
CA LEU A 50 -8.63 -19.32 -4.85
C LEU A 50 -8.76 -17.91 -4.25
N ILE A 51 -8.09 -17.64 -3.13
CA ILE A 51 -8.00 -16.31 -2.53
C ILE A 51 -6.51 -15.96 -2.37
N VAL A 52 -6.12 -14.78 -2.87
CA VAL A 52 -4.72 -14.31 -2.86
C VAL A 52 -4.66 -12.92 -2.23
N TYR A 53 -3.67 -12.72 -1.38
CA TYR A 53 -3.32 -11.43 -0.81
C TYR A 53 -1.99 -10.98 -1.37
N THR A 54 -1.92 -9.78 -1.93
CA THR A 54 -0.64 -9.16 -2.28
C THR A 54 -0.17 -8.26 -1.15
N LYS A 55 1.13 -8.00 -1.15
CA LYS A 55 1.76 -7.16 -0.16
C LYS A 55 2.87 -6.37 -0.84
N ASP A 56 2.79 -5.05 -0.70
CA ASP A 56 3.90 -4.16 -1.01
C ASP A 56 4.97 -4.35 0.08
N TRP A 57 6.09 -4.98 -0.28
CA TRP A 57 7.15 -5.40 0.65
C TRP A 57 8.52 -4.96 0.13
N HIS A 58 8.92 -3.77 0.57
CA HIS A 58 10.16 -3.12 0.14
C HIS A 58 11.30 -3.32 1.14
N PRO A 59 12.55 -3.50 0.67
CA PRO A 59 13.72 -3.32 1.53
C PRO A 59 13.89 -1.85 1.93
N GLU A 60 14.66 -1.57 2.99
CA GLU A 60 14.87 -0.20 3.48
C GLU A 60 15.47 0.74 2.43
N ASP A 61 16.30 0.21 1.53
CA ASP A 61 16.99 0.95 0.46
C ASP A 61 16.21 0.94 -0.87
N HIS A 62 14.91 0.64 -0.84
CA HIS A 62 14.10 0.51 -2.05
C HIS A 62 14.09 1.78 -2.90
N ILE A 63 14.12 1.61 -4.22
CA ILE A 63 14.28 2.69 -5.20
C ILE A 63 13.07 3.64 -5.28
N SER A 64 11.89 3.21 -4.85
CA SER A 64 10.69 4.07 -4.85
C SER A 64 10.67 5.08 -3.70
N PHE A 65 11.53 4.92 -2.69
CA PHE A 65 11.58 5.83 -1.56
C PHE A 65 12.35 7.10 -1.91
N VAL A 66 11.77 8.26 -1.56
CA VAL A 66 12.34 9.58 -1.85
C VAL A 66 13.72 9.73 -1.20
N GLU A 67 13.90 9.16 -0.02
CA GLU A 67 15.15 9.16 0.75
C GLU A 67 16.30 8.45 0.01
N ASN A 68 15.98 7.52 -0.90
CA ASN A 68 16.96 6.70 -1.61
C ASN A 68 17.24 7.22 -3.04
N VAL A 69 16.60 8.31 -3.47
CA VAL A 69 16.76 8.88 -4.83
C VAL A 69 18.21 9.24 -5.13
N THR A 70 18.98 9.71 -4.14
CA THR A 70 20.38 10.10 -4.30
C THR A 70 21.35 8.91 -4.33
N GLN A 71 20.90 7.71 -3.94
CA GLN A 71 21.75 6.53 -3.84
C GLN A 71 22.01 5.86 -5.20
N ARG A 72 21.25 6.22 -6.23
CA ARG A 72 21.34 5.62 -7.57
C ARG A 72 21.42 6.72 -8.63
N PRO A 73 22.43 6.71 -9.53
CA PRO A 73 22.55 7.73 -10.55
C PRO A 73 21.37 7.68 -11.51
N LEU A 74 20.63 8.78 -11.60
CA LEU A 74 19.52 8.90 -12.54
C LEU A 74 20.08 9.04 -13.97
N THR A 75 19.58 8.22 -14.89
CA THR A 75 19.89 8.39 -16.31
C THR A 75 19.22 9.66 -16.84
N ARG A 76 19.94 10.52 -17.56
CA ARG A 76 19.45 11.83 -18.07
C ARG A 76 18.14 11.79 -18.88
N ASN A 77 17.73 10.64 -19.38
CA ASN A 77 16.50 10.45 -20.15
C ASN A 77 15.33 9.84 -19.33
N CYS A 78 15.46 9.74 -18.00
CA CYS A 78 14.38 9.22 -17.18
C CYS A 78 13.34 10.31 -16.91
N LYS A 79 12.07 10.06 -17.27
CA LYS A 79 10.94 10.98 -17.01
C LYS A 79 10.76 11.33 -15.52
N VAL A 80 11.30 10.51 -14.61
CA VAL A 80 11.29 10.74 -13.16
C VAL A 80 12.13 11.96 -12.78
N CYS A 81 13.19 12.30 -13.53
CA CYS A 81 14.00 13.50 -13.28
C CYS A 81 13.21 14.81 -13.43
N LEU A 82 12.16 14.84 -14.27
CA LEU A 82 11.36 16.05 -14.53
C LEU A 82 10.21 16.23 -13.51
N PHE A 83 9.92 15.23 -12.68
CA PHE A 83 8.77 15.24 -11.78
C PHE A 83 9.12 15.69 -10.34
N LEU A 84 10.41 15.66 -9.99
CA LEU A 84 10.91 16.10 -8.68
C LEU A 84 10.77 17.62 -8.45
N ASP A 85 10.66 18.43 -9.52
CA ASP A 85 10.45 19.88 -9.42
C ASP A 85 8.97 20.27 -9.22
N SER A 86 8.02 19.36 -9.45
CA SER A 86 6.57 19.67 -9.50
C SER A 86 5.71 19.02 -8.42
N LEU A 87 6.27 18.16 -7.58
CA LEU A 87 5.51 17.53 -6.50
C LEU A 87 5.38 18.51 -5.32
N PHE A 88 4.16 18.97 -5.05
CA PHE A 88 3.81 19.60 -3.77
C PHE A 88 4.15 18.62 -2.65
N LEU A 89 5.29 18.86 -2.02
CA LEU A 89 5.85 18.07 -0.93
C LEU A 89 4.96 18.20 0.30
N CYS A 90 4.12 17.19 0.57
CA CYS A 90 3.73 16.93 1.94
C CYS A 90 5.00 16.47 2.66
N SER A 91 5.53 17.32 3.55
CA SER A 91 6.78 17.04 4.26
C SER A 91 6.64 15.74 5.08
N PRO A 92 7.64 14.85 5.10
CA PRO A 92 7.62 13.70 6.00
C PRO A 92 7.69 14.21 7.44
N LEU A 93 6.59 14.05 8.18
CA LEU A 93 6.58 14.25 9.62
C LEU A 93 7.48 13.19 10.25
N LYS A 94 8.48 13.69 10.99
CA LYS A 94 9.48 12.99 11.80
C LYS A 94 9.14 11.53 12.12
N LYS A 95 10.08 10.66 11.74
CA LYS A 95 10.29 9.29 12.22
C LYS A 95 9.95 9.19 13.72
N GLN A 96 8.84 8.56 14.06
CA GLN A 96 8.63 8.07 15.42
C GLN A 96 9.38 6.75 15.56
N SER A 97 10.43 6.82 16.39
CA SER A 97 11.21 5.70 16.86
C SER A 97 10.35 4.71 17.65
N ASN A 98 10.67 3.43 17.45
CA ASN A 98 10.28 2.26 18.24
C ASN A 98 8.87 1.74 18.00
N THR A 99 8.75 0.76 17.12
CA THR A 99 8.36 -0.62 17.49
C THR A 99 8.68 -1.56 16.33
N SER A 100 9.47 -2.58 16.62
CA SER A 100 9.44 -3.86 15.93
C SER A 100 7.98 -4.33 15.78
N ASP A 101 7.65 -4.92 14.63
CA ASP A 101 6.39 -5.61 14.33
C ASP A 101 5.16 -4.73 14.05
N THR A 102 5.00 -4.23 12.83
CA THR A 102 3.63 -3.95 12.31
C THR A 102 3.54 -4.03 10.79
N VAL A 103 3.63 -5.24 10.24
CA VAL A 103 2.81 -5.54 9.06
C VAL A 103 1.88 -6.69 9.40
N CYS A 104 0.92 -6.39 10.27
CA CYS A 104 -0.30 -7.17 10.31
C CYS A 104 -1.03 -6.90 9.00
N LEU A 105 -1.23 -7.94 8.18
CA LEU A 105 -2.50 -8.04 7.46
C LEU A 105 -3.56 -7.66 8.49
N PHE A 106 -4.46 -6.73 8.19
CA PHE A 106 -5.66 -6.60 8.99
C PHE A 106 -6.18 -8.01 9.23
N HIS A 107 -6.44 -8.34 10.48
CA HIS A 107 -6.90 -9.66 10.88
C HIS A 107 -8.30 -9.82 10.29
N LEU A 108 -8.39 -10.12 8.99
CA LEU A 108 -9.61 -10.25 8.16
C LEU A 108 -10.51 -11.42 8.63
N LYS A 109 -10.29 -11.92 9.86
CA LYS A 109 -11.07 -12.95 10.54
C LYS A 109 -11.34 -12.69 12.04
N LYS A 110 -11.17 -11.46 12.56
CA LYS A 110 -11.70 -11.10 13.89
C LYS A 110 -12.26 -9.68 13.89
N LEU A 111 -13.53 -9.59 13.57
CA LEU A 111 -14.54 -9.12 14.53
C LEU A 111 -15.69 -10.13 14.51
#